data_AF-A0A817XB26-F1
#
_entry.id   AF-A0A817XB26-F1
#
_cell.length_a   1.000
_cell.length_b   1.000
_cell.length_c   1.000
_cell.angle_alpha   90.00
_cell.angle_beta   90.00
_cell.angle_gamma   90.00
#
_symmetry.space_group_name_H-M   'P 1'
#
loop_
_entity.id
_entity.type
_entity.pdbx_description
1 polymer ?
#
loop_
_entity_poly.entity_id
_entity_poly.type
_entity_poly.pdbx_seq_one_letter_code
_entity_poly.pdbx_strand_id
1 'polypeptide(L)'
;MALNIAGRMRKLHGRKMIHRDIRPDNILVDEDHTAKMGDLGIAYRIETRAQQMVTNTGCISYMPLEFYQHKCDQSLDVFTFGLTLYFMFTEASHAYQDEEHQIILTKRSLIFQEIIERCVHHDPKQGPLATELEAIFTLYKRTFEKHAAINIFSYKNQPLSKQNGFFFDFYKSFHTRNNAAIEIQFARERAESYDFTDSDAIKTAVFGILTKTILEKELEEKRIGNEESSNKDGDDSDGDNYDDD
;
A
#
# COMPACT_ATOMS: atom_id res chain seq x y z
N MET A 1 -10.73 7.53 0.73
CA MET A 1 -9.49 8.14 1.26
C MET A 1 -8.24 7.83 0.42
N ALA A 2 -7.64 6.63 0.47
CA ALA A 2 -6.38 6.32 -0.24
C ALA A 2 -6.40 6.69 -1.74
N LEU A 3 -7.50 6.36 -2.44
CA LEU A 3 -7.73 6.77 -3.83
C LEU A 3 -7.66 8.29 -4.04
N ASN A 4 -8.24 9.07 -3.12
CA ASN A 4 -8.27 10.53 -3.26
C ASN A 4 -6.85 11.11 -3.12
N ILE A 5 -6.06 10.58 -2.18
CA ILE A 5 -4.67 10.97 -1.95
C ILE A 5 -3.83 10.61 -3.19
N ALA A 6 -3.92 9.36 -3.68
CA ALA A 6 -3.21 8.93 -4.89
C ALA A 6 -3.57 9.76 -6.13
N GLY A 7 -4.87 10.04 -6.34
CA GLY A 7 -5.34 10.87 -7.45
C GLY A 7 -4.92 12.34 -7.34
N ARG A 8 -4.75 12.89 -6.13
CA ARG A 8 -4.15 14.22 -5.92
C ARG A 8 -2.66 14.21 -6.24
N MET A 9 -1.93 13.23 -5.71
CA MET A 9 -0.50 13.02 -5.96
C MET A 9 -0.23 12.92 -7.47
N ARG A 10 -0.98 12.09 -8.20
CA ARG A 10 -0.87 11.97 -9.66
C ARG A 10 -1.07 13.31 -10.37
N LYS A 11 -2.06 14.12 -9.96
CA LYS A 11 -2.31 15.45 -10.56
C LYS A 11 -1.14 16.42 -10.33
N LEU A 12 -0.51 16.38 -9.15
CA LEU A 12 0.68 17.18 -8.86
C LEU A 12 1.86 16.72 -9.72
N HIS A 13 2.12 15.41 -9.74
CA HIS A 13 3.21 14.80 -10.50
C HIS A 13 3.09 15.08 -12.01
N GLY A 14 1.88 15.00 -12.57
CA GLY A 14 1.62 15.34 -13.98
C GLY A 14 1.88 16.82 -14.31
N ARG A 15 1.88 17.71 -13.32
CA ARG A 15 2.28 19.12 -13.44
C ARG A 15 3.74 19.37 -13.09
N LYS A 16 4.53 18.29 -12.97
CA LYS A 16 5.92 18.33 -12.50
C LYS A 16 6.06 18.99 -11.13
N MET A 17 5.08 18.81 -10.26
CA MET A 17 5.11 19.26 -8.86
C MET A 17 5.26 18.07 -7.91
N ILE A 18 6.00 18.28 -6.83
CA ILE A 18 6.20 17.32 -5.72
C ILE A 18 5.63 17.97 -4.46
N HIS A 19 4.86 17.23 -3.67
CA HIS A 19 4.25 17.73 -2.44
C HIS A 19 5.25 17.86 -1.30
N ARG A 20 6.08 16.83 -1.09
CA ARG A 20 7.14 16.72 -0.05
C ARG A 20 6.66 16.60 1.40
N ASP A 21 5.35 16.51 1.64
CA ASP A 21 4.79 16.44 3.01
C ASP A 21 3.48 15.65 3.07
N ILE A 22 3.43 14.51 2.37
CA ILE A 22 2.27 13.62 2.43
C ILE A 22 2.33 12.86 3.75
N ARG A 23 1.49 13.26 4.69
CA ARG A 23 1.41 12.65 6.03
C ARG A 23 0.00 12.78 6.59
N PRO A 24 -0.41 11.94 7.56
CA PRO A 24 -1.76 11.98 8.14
C PRO A 24 -2.20 13.39 8.59
N ASP A 25 -1.31 14.17 9.21
CA ASP A 25 -1.58 15.54 9.68
C ASP A 25 -2.00 16.51 8.57
N ASN A 26 -1.55 16.26 7.33
CA ASN A 26 -1.86 17.09 6.15
C ASN A 26 -3.01 16.51 5.31
N ILE A 27 -3.68 15.43 5.77
CA ILE A 27 -4.85 14.87 5.12
C ILE A 27 -6.12 15.33 5.84
N LEU A 28 -6.86 16.21 5.20
CA LEU A 28 -8.19 16.64 5.67
C LEU A 28 -9.25 15.65 5.18
N VAL A 29 -10.23 15.35 6.02
CA VAL A 29 -11.35 14.45 5.70
C VAL A 29 -12.64 15.20 5.91
N ASP A 30 -13.51 15.22 4.90
CA ASP A 30 -14.85 15.79 5.02
C ASP A 30 -15.89 14.76 5.48
N GLU A 31 -17.13 15.22 5.66
CA GLU A 31 -18.26 14.43 6.17
C GLU A 31 -18.59 13.20 5.29
N ASP A 32 -18.21 13.24 4.01
CA ASP A 32 -18.40 12.14 3.06
C ASP A 32 -17.20 11.17 3.02
N HIS A 33 -16.27 11.26 3.98
CA HIS A 33 -15.01 10.51 4.02
C HIS A 33 -14.11 10.76 2.79
N THR A 34 -14.26 11.91 2.13
CA THR A 34 -13.38 12.31 1.03
C THR A 34 -12.11 12.94 1.60
N ALA A 35 -10.97 12.31 1.30
CA ALA A 35 -9.67 12.83 1.71
C ALA A 35 -9.19 13.93 0.76
N LYS A 36 -8.69 15.03 1.31
CA LYS A 36 -8.11 16.16 0.62
C LYS A 36 -6.71 16.40 1.18
N MET A 37 -5.73 16.42 0.29
CA MET A 37 -4.35 16.75 0.62
C MET A 37 -4.26 18.27 0.83
N GLY A 38 -3.88 18.69 2.03
CA GLY A 38 -3.63 20.07 2.43
C GLY A 38 -2.14 20.40 2.43
N ASP A 39 -1.84 21.65 2.75
CA ASP A 39 -0.48 22.21 2.91
C ASP A 39 0.50 22.02 1.74
N LEU A 40 0.40 22.90 0.75
CA LEU A 40 1.40 23.04 -0.32
C LEU A 40 2.53 24.02 0.04
N GLY A 41 2.69 24.38 1.31
CA GLY A 41 3.65 25.41 1.77
C GLY A 41 5.10 25.11 1.42
N ILE A 42 5.42 23.83 1.22
CA ILE A 42 6.75 23.35 0.79
C ILE A 42 6.75 22.64 -0.56
N ALA A 43 5.61 22.66 -1.27
CA ALA A 43 5.48 22.00 -2.56
C ALA A 43 6.43 22.62 -3.58
N TYR A 44 7.09 21.78 -4.37
CA TYR A 44 8.17 22.18 -5.25
C TYR A 44 7.86 21.84 -6.71
N ARG A 45 8.08 22.80 -7.61
CA ARG A 45 8.01 22.56 -9.06
C ARG A 45 9.38 22.11 -9.55
N ILE A 46 9.43 20.97 -10.23
CA ILE A 46 10.64 20.43 -10.84
C ILE A 46 11.03 21.34 -12.03
N GLU A 47 11.82 22.36 -11.75
CA GLU A 47 12.51 23.17 -12.76
C GLU A 47 13.91 22.59 -13.05
N THR A 48 14.46 22.92 -14.21
CA THR A 48 15.70 22.34 -14.77
C THR A 48 16.81 22.09 -13.75
N ARG A 49 17.54 20.99 -13.96
CA ARG A 49 18.65 20.30 -13.24
C ARG A 49 19.48 21.03 -12.15
N ALA A 50 19.45 22.37 -12.08
CA ALA A 50 20.32 23.24 -11.29
C ALA A 50 19.78 23.62 -9.89
N GLN A 51 18.49 23.42 -9.57
CA GLN A 51 17.90 23.86 -8.29
C GLN A 51 17.39 22.72 -7.39
N GLN A 52 17.79 21.48 -7.66
CA GLN A 52 17.40 20.30 -6.86
C GLN A 52 18.20 20.18 -5.54
N MET A 53 18.53 21.30 -4.90
CA MET A 53 19.10 21.30 -3.55
C MET A 53 17.98 21.35 -2.53
N VAL A 54 17.99 20.38 -1.63
CA VAL A 54 17.07 20.23 -0.51
C VAL A 54 17.20 21.46 0.39
N THR A 55 16.21 22.35 0.39
CA THR A 55 15.99 23.20 1.56
C THR A 55 15.41 22.30 2.66
N ASN A 56 16.03 22.32 3.84
CA ASN A 56 15.72 21.56 5.07
C ASN A 56 14.31 21.84 5.64
N THR A 57 13.28 21.82 4.81
CA THR A 57 11.92 22.23 5.14
C THR A 57 10.97 21.16 4.63
N GLY A 58 10.44 20.35 5.57
CA GLY A 58 9.51 19.24 5.35
C GLY A 58 9.95 17.97 6.07
N CYS A 59 9.30 17.66 7.20
CA CYS A 59 9.45 16.50 8.11
C CYS A 59 10.72 15.61 7.97
N ILE A 60 11.72 15.89 8.81
CA ILE A 60 13.08 15.33 8.79
C ILE A 60 13.20 13.95 9.50
N SER A 61 12.27 13.57 10.38
CA SER A 61 12.49 12.42 11.28
C SER A 61 12.26 11.03 10.66
N TYR A 62 11.63 10.92 9.49
CA TYR A 62 11.25 9.63 8.88
C TYR A 62 11.67 9.49 7.41
N MET A 63 12.45 10.45 6.91
CA MET A 63 12.89 10.47 5.52
C MET A 63 14.15 9.60 5.40
N PRO A 64 14.18 8.57 4.52
CA PRO A 64 15.37 7.77 4.30
C PRO A 64 16.57 8.63 3.87
N LEU A 65 17.79 8.21 4.23
CA LEU A 65 19.03 9.00 4.02
C LEU A 65 19.27 9.35 2.55
N GLU A 66 18.86 8.47 1.63
CA GLU A 66 18.93 8.65 0.19
C GLU A 66 18.14 9.87 -0.30
N PHE A 67 17.09 10.32 0.39
CA PHE A 67 16.36 11.54 0.03
C PHE A 67 17.07 12.83 0.50
N TYR A 68 18.06 12.72 1.40
CA TYR A 68 18.97 13.80 1.74
C TYR A 68 20.14 13.90 0.77
N GLN A 69 20.59 12.75 0.24
CA GLN A 69 21.76 12.65 -0.64
C GLN A 69 21.41 12.75 -2.13
N HIS A 70 20.17 12.43 -2.49
CA HIS A 70 19.67 12.47 -3.86
C HIS A 70 18.61 13.56 -4.06
N LYS A 71 18.44 13.91 -5.34
CA LYS A 71 17.50 14.92 -5.79
C LYS A 71 16.09 14.49 -5.40
N CYS A 72 15.38 15.28 -4.58
CA CYS A 72 13.97 15.03 -4.31
C CYS A 72 13.20 15.01 -5.64
N ASP A 73 12.65 13.84 -5.97
CA ASP A 73 11.78 13.65 -7.12
C ASP A 73 10.42 13.11 -6.65
N GLN A 74 9.61 12.63 -7.59
CA GLN A 74 8.26 12.16 -7.33
C GLN A 74 8.22 10.93 -6.39
N SER A 75 9.32 10.18 -6.28
CA SER A 75 9.40 9.01 -5.41
C SER A 75 9.28 9.35 -3.91
N LEU A 76 9.62 10.58 -3.51
CA LEU A 76 9.45 11.03 -2.12
C LEU A 76 7.97 11.06 -1.71
N ASP A 77 7.11 11.55 -2.60
CA ASP A 77 5.67 11.58 -2.38
C ASP A 77 5.11 10.14 -2.33
N VAL A 78 5.63 9.24 -3.16
CA VAL A 78 5.24 7.81 -3.15
C VAL A 78 5.64 7.16 -1.84
N PHE A 79 6.85 7.41 -1.36
CA PHE A 79 7.36 6.90 -0.09
C PHE A 79 6.49 7.34 1.09
N THR A 80 6.27 8.65 1.20
CA THR A 80 5.48 9.26 2.27
C THR A 80 3.99 8.91 2.17
N PHE A 81 3.47 8.68 0.96
CA PHE A 81 2.17 8.04 0.74
C PHE A 81 2.11 6.62 1.32
N GLY A 82 3.15 5.81 1.11
CA GLY A 82 3.26 4.45 1.68
C GLY A 82 3.18 4.44 3.21
N LEU A 83 3.91 5.35 3.87
CA LEU A 83 3.85 5.52 5.32
C LEU A 83 2.48 6.01 5.80
N THR A 84 1.86 6.94 5.06
CA THR A 84 0.50 7.40 5.35
C THR A 84 -0.51 6.25 5.23
N LEU A 85 -0.38 5.42 4.19
CA LEU A 85 -1.22 4.25 3.97
C LEU A 85 -1.04 3.22 5.09
N TYR A 86 0.21 2.96 5.50
CA TYR A 86 0.52 2.11 6.65
C TYR A 86 -0.18 2.58 7.93
N PHE A 87 -0.05 3.88 8.26
CA PHE A 87 -0.69 4.47 9.42
C PHE A 87 -2.22 4.31 9.37
N MET A 88 -2.83 4.53 8.20
CA MET A 88 -4.28 4.40 8.03
C MET A 88 -4.83 3.00 8.36
N PHE A 89 -4.06 1.93 8.14
CA PHE A 89 -4.54 0.55 8.32
C PHE A 89 -4.04 -0.14 9.59
N THR A 90 -3.03 0.43 10.25
CA THR A 90 -2.45 -0.14 11.47
C THR A 90 -2.64 0.73 12.69
N GLU A 91 -2.98 2.01 12.50
CA GLU A 91 -2.96 3.07 13.52
C GLU A 91 -1.59 3.19 14.23
N ALA A 92 -0.55 2.55 13.67
CA ALA A 92 0.78 2.54 14.24
C ALA A 92 1.59 3.70 13.65
N SER A 93 2.13 4.53 14.53
CA SER A 93 3.02 5.64 14.17
C SER A 93 4.48 5.22 13.95
N HIS A 94 4.85 4.00 14.33
CA HIS A 94 6.25 3.60 14.42
C HIS A 94 6.69 2.88 13.15
N ALA A 95 7.20 3.67 12.21
CA ALA A 95 8.24 3.20 11.33
C ALA A 95 9.55 3.78 11.90
N TYR A 96 10.49 2.93 12.32
CA TYR A 96 11.77 3.41 12.86
C TYR A 96 12.86 3.26 11.81
N GLN A 97 13.90 4.06 11.99
CA GLN A 97 15.05 4.05 11.13
C GLN A 97 16.12 3.14 11.75
N ASP A 98 16.58 2.12 11.03
CA ASP A 98 17.68 1.27 11.48
C ASP A 98 19.05 1.95 11.33
N GLU A 99 20.12 1.23 11.67
CA GLU A 99 21.50 1.75 11.60
C GLU A 99 21.89 2.12 10.16
N GLU A 100 21.30 1.44 9.17
CA GLU A 100 21.43 1.65 7.73
C GLU A 100 20.47 2.71 7.15
N HIS A 101 19.75 3.42 8.02
CA HIS A 101 18.82 4.47 7.65
C HIS A 101 17.57 4.01 6.89
N GLN A 102 17.24 2.71 6.98
CA GLN A 102 16.06 2.11 6.39
C GLN A 102 14.86 2.21 7.29
N ILE A 103 13.69 2.42 6.68
CA ILE A 103 12.44 2.51 7.41
C ILE A 103 11.86 1.12 7.62
N ILE A 104 11.86 0.67 8.87
CA ILE A 104 11.31 -0.61 9.30
C ILE A 104 9.89 -0.40 9.83
N LEU A 105 8.93 -1.10 9.22
CA LEU A 105 7.55 -1.13 9.68
C LEU A 105 7.43 -2.05 10.90
N THR A 106 6.98 -1.52 12.04
CA THR A 106 6.92 -2.28 13.31
C THR A 106 5.80 -3.32 13.36
N LYS A 107 4.87 -3.29 12.42
CA LYS A 107 3.76 -4.22 12.31
C LYS A 107 3.50 -4.54 10.85
N ARG A 108 3.04 -5.76 10.59
CA ARG A 108 2.55 -6.16 9.28
C ARG A 108 1.12 -5.64 9.08
N SER A 109 0.87 -4.87 8.02
CA SER A 109 -0.50 -4.50 7.65
C SER A 109 -1.22 -5.73 7.09
N LEU A 110 -2.46 -5.99 7.52
CA LEU A 110 -3.29 -7.05 6.94
C LEU A 110 -3.90 -6.66 5.58
N ILE A 111 -3.87 -5.36 5.26
CA ILE A 111 -4.47 -4.74 4.07
C ILE A 111 -3.40 -3.89 3.37
N PHE A 112 -3.30 -4.04 2.05
CA PHE A 112 -2.37 -3.32 1.16
C PHE A 112 -0.90 -3.44 1.52
N GLN A 113 -0.48 -4.50 2.23
CA GLN A 113 0.92 -4.72 2.59
C GLN A 113 1.85 -4.61 1.37
N GLU A 114 1.48 -5.25 0.27
CA GLU A 114 2.23 -5.25 -0.99
C GLU A 114 2.42 -3.84 -1.57
N ILE A 115 1.43 -2.97 -1.37
CA ILE A 115 1.45 -1.60 -1.90
C ILE A 115 2.34 -0.78 -0.99
N ILE A 116 2.17 -0.92 0.33
CA ILE A 116 2.96 -0.26 1.35
C ILE A 116 4.44 -0.59 1.14
N GLU A 117 4.81 -1.87 1.08
CA GLU A 117 6.19 -2.33 0.93
C GLU A 117 6.85 -1.83 -0.36
N ARG A 118 6.11 -1.80 -1.48
CA ARG A 118 6.62 -1.20 -2.72
C ARG A 118 6.79 0.30 -2.62
N CYS A 119 5.89 1.01 -1.93
CA CYS A 119 6.01 2.44 -1.73
C CYS A 119 7.23 2.80 -0.86
N VAL A 120 7.51 2.00 0.17
CA VAL A 120 8.61 2.24 1.12
C VAL A 120 9.91 1.50 0.77
N HIS A 121 10.05 1.06 -0.48
CA HIS A 121 11.22 0.32 -0.95
C HIS A 121 12.49 1.20 -0.90
N HIS A 122 13.62 0.62 -0.44
CA HIS A 122 14.91 1.33 -0.32
C HIS A 122 15.33 1.99 -1.65
N ASP A 123 15.23 1.28 -2.78
CA ASP A 123 15.46 1.89 -4.09
C ASP A 123 14.19 2.65 -4.53
N PRO A 124 14.17 4.00 -4.53
CA PRO A 124 12.97 4.77 -4.84
C PRO A 124 12.52 4.61 -6.30
N LYS A 125 13.38 4.08 -7.17
CA LYS A 125 13.06 3.77 -8.57
C LYS A 125 12.24 2.49 -8.73
N GLN A 126 12.20 1.63 -7.70
CA GLN A 126 11.36 0.43 -7.69
C GLN A 126 9.95 0.71 -7.16
N GLY A 127 9.73 1.90 -6.58
CA GLY A 127 8.43 2.33 -6.11
C GLY A 127 7.43 2.52 -7.25
N PRO A 128 6.13 2.34 -7.00
CA PRO A 128 5.10 2.52 -8.01
C PRO A 128 4.94 4.01 -8.37
N LEU A 129 4.50 4.27 -9.59
CA LEU A 129 4.11 5.61 -10.00
C LEU A 129 2.78 6.03 -9.35
N ALA A 130 2.58 7.33 -9.15
CA ALA A 130 1.30 7.85 -8.65
C ALA A 130 0.11 7.48 -9.57
N THR A 131 0.34 7.33 -10.86
CA THR A 131 -0.63 6.82 -11.84
C THR A 131 -1.02 5.37 -11.57
N GLU A 132 -0.06 4.52 -11.22
CA GLU A 132 -0.29 3.10 -10.91
C GLU A 132 -1.08 2.97 -9.60
N LEU A 133 -0.73 3.77 -8.59
CA LEU A 133 -1.45 3.81 -7.31
C LEU A 133 -2.91 4.26 -7.50
N GLU A 134 -3.17 5.35 -8.26
CA GLU A 134 -4.53 5.79 -8.56
C GLU A 134 -5.32 4.69 -9.29
N ALA A 135 -4.69 4.00 -10.25
CA ALA A 135 -5.32 2.90 -10.98
C ALA A 135 -5.69 1.72 -10.07
N ILE A 136 -4.76 1.29 -9.21
CA ILE A 136 -4.98 0.20 -8.23
C ILE A 136 -6.16 0.54 -7.33
N PHE A 137 -6.14 1.70 -6.67
CA PHE A 137 -7.21 2.07 -5.76
C PHE A 137 -8.54 2.33 -6.47
N THR A 138 -8.52 2.75 -7.73
CA THR A 138 -9.73 2.88 -8.55
C THR A 138 -10.35 1.51 -8.81
N LEU A 139 -9.54 0.51 -9.14
CA LEU A 139 -10.03 -0.85 -9.31
C LEU A 139 -10.60 -1.43 -8.01
N TYR A 140 -9.91 -1.28 -6.88
CA TYR A 140 -10.44 -1.71 -5.58
C TYR A 140 -11.79 -1.07 -5.32
N LYS A 141 -11.88 0.26 -5.46
CA LYS A 141 -13.13 0.99 -5.22
C LYS A 141 -14.25 0.45 -6.10
N ARG A 142 -14.03 0.34 -7.41
CA ARG A 142 -15.05 -0.15 -8.36
C ARG A 142 -15.47 -1.58 -8.06
N THR A 143 -14.52 -2.45 -7.78
CA THR A 143 -14.80 -3.88 -7.54
C THR A 143 -15.50 -4.06 -6.21
N PHE A 144 -15.09 -3.33 -5.18
CA PHE A 144 -15.76 -3.27 -3.90
C PHE A 144 -17.18 -2.71 -4.04
N GLU A 145 -17.38 -1.63 -4.78
CA GLU A 145 -18.70 -1.05 -5.01
C GLU A 145 -19.63 -2.02 -5.74
N LYS A 146 -19.14 -2.78 -6.74
CA LYS A 146 -19.92 -3.85 -7.38
C LYS A 146 -20.27 -4.98 -6.41
N HIS A 147 -19.30 -5.39 -5.58
CA HIS A 147 -19.51 -6.43 -4.57
C HIS A 147 -20.51 -5.97 -3.50
N ALA A 148 -20.40 -4.72 -3.05
CA ALA A 148 -21.26 -4.10 -2.07
C ALA A 148 -22.63 -3.68 -2.64
N ALA A 149 -22.76 -3.46 -3.96
CA ALA A 149 -23.99 -2.97 -4.60
C ALA A 149 -25.22 -3.85 -4.32
N ILE A 150 -25.02 -5.16 -4.16
CA ILE A 150 -26.06 -6.11 -3.77
C ILE A 150 -26.71 -5.70 -2.44
N ASN A 151 -25.98 -4.96 -1.60
CA ASN A 151 -26.35 -4.59 -0.23
C ASN A 151 -25.90 -3.17 0.15
N ILE A 152 -25.72 -2.20 -0.76
CA ILE A 152 -24.97 -0.95 -0.45
C ILE A 152 -25.62 -0.09 0.64
N PHE A 153 -26.95 -0.07 0.68
CA PHE A 153 -27.72 0.57 1.75
C PHE A 153 -27.55 -0.17 3.08
N SER A 154 -27.55 -1.51 3.04
CA SER A 154 -27.29 -2.34 4.22
C SER A 154 -25.86 -2.14 4.74
N TYR A 155 -24.86 -2.09 3.85
CA TYR A 155 -23.45 -1.86 4.17
C TYR A 155 -23.24 -0.52 4.89
N LYS A 156 -23.68 0.59 4.30
CA LYS A 156 -23.50 1.94 4.88
C LYS A 156 -24.20 2.10 6.23
N ASN A 157 -25.29 1.37 6.46
CA ASN A 157 -26.06 1.42 7.70
C ASN A 157 -25.59 0.39 8.76
N GLN A 158 -24.57 -0.42 8.48
CA GLN A 158 -23.99 -1.31 9.49
C GLN A 158 -23.07 -0.55 10.46
N PRO A 159 -22.90 -1.04 11.71
CA PRO A 159 -21.80 -0.63 12.57
C PRO A 159 -20.43 -0.81 11.91
N LEU A 160 -19.46 0.04 12.25
CA LEU A 160 -18.13 0.05 11.66
C LEU A 160 -17.42 -1.32 11.74
N SER A 161 -17.59 -2.07 12.83
CA SER A 161 -17.02 -3.42 12.99
C SER A 161 -17.50 -4.40 11.91
N LYS A 162 -18.79 -4.34 11.55
CA LYS A 162 -19.36 -5.16 10.48
C LYS A 162 -18.94 -4.67 9.09
N GLN A 163 -18.84 -3.35 8.90
CA GLN A 163 -18.30 -2.79 7.65
C GLN A 163 -16.84 -3.22 7.43
N ASN A 164 -16.03 -3.21 8.48
CA ASN A 164 -14.64 -3.66 8.45
C ASN A 164 -14.54 -5.15 8.16
N GLY A 165 -15.35 -5.99 8.82
CA GLY A 165 -15.41 -7.43 8.53
C GLY A 165 -15.78 -7.71 7.06
N PHE A 166 -16.84 -7.06 6.56
CA PHE A 166 -17.26 -7.18 5.16
C PHE A 166 -16.16 -6.75 4.17
N PHE A 167 -15.49 -5.63 4.44
CA PHE A 167 -14.37 -5.18 3.62
C PHE A 167 -13.19 -6.17 3.68
N PHE A 168 -12.90 -6.74 4.84
CA PHE A 168 -11.82 -7.70 5.00
C PHE A 168 -12.08 -9.01 4.27
N ASP A 169 -13.31 -9.51 4.31
CA ASP A 169 -13.72 -10.69 3.54
C ASP A 169 -13.63 -10.43 2.03
N PHE A 170 -14.10 -9.26 1.59
CA PHE A 170 -13.91 -8.80 0.22
C PHE A 170 -12.43 -8.75 -0.15
N TYR A 171 -11.58 -8.13 0.68
CA TYR A 171 -10.16 -7.98 0.43
C TYR A 171 -9.49 -9.37 0.30
N LYS A 172 -9.76 -10.28 1.22
CA LYS A 172 -9.28 -11.67 1.12
C LYS A 172 -9.70 -12.32 -0.18
N SER A 173 -10.99 -12.27 -0.52
CA SER A 173 -11.54 -12.83 -1.76
C SER A 173 -10.91 -12.20 -3.02
N PHE A 174 -10.75 -10.88 -3.01
CA PHE A 174 -10.09 -10.14 -4.08
C PHE A 174 -8.66 -10.66 -4.30
N HIS A 175 -7.91 -10.93 -3.23
CA HIS A 175 -6.53 -11.43 -3.32
C HIS A 175 -6.39 -12.96 -3.38
N THR A 176 -7.42 -13.70 -3.75
CA THR A 176 -7.30 -15.16 -3.95
C THR A 176 -6.91 -15.52 -5.39
N ARG A 177 -6.11 -16.60 -5.52
CA ARG A 177 -5.39 -17.08 -6.72
C ARG A 177 -6.21 -17.25 -8.02
N ASN A 178 -7.54 -17.34 -7.92
CA ASN A 178 -8.44 -17.69 -9.04
C ASN A 178 -9.51 -16.63 -9.30
N ASN A 179 -9.27 -15.37 -8.93
CA ASN A 179 -10.26 -14.33 -9.17
C ASN A 179 -10.27 -13.92 -10.65
N ALA A 180 -10.85 -14.77 -11.51
CA ALA A 180 -11.06 -14.52 -12.93
C ALA A 180 -11.83 -13.21 -13.15
N ALA A 181 -12.61 -12.73 -12.17
CA ALA A 181 -13.27 -11.43 -12.26
C ALA A 181 -12.27 -10.27 -12.22
N ILE A 182 -11.14 -10.40 -11.52
CA ILE A 182 -10.04 -9.41 -11.55
C ILE A 182 -9.33 -9.45 -12.89
N GLU A 183 -8.96 -10.64 -13.37
CA GLU A 183 -8.34 -10.79 -14.71
C GLU A 183 -9.26 -10.27 -15.82
N ILE A 184 -10.55 -10.59 -15.77
CA ILE A 184 -11.57 -10.12 -16.72
C ILE A 184 -11.82 -8.62 -16.56
N GLN A 185 -11.87 -8.08 -15.34
CA GLN A 185 -12.05 -6.64 -15.12
C GLN A 185 -10.82 -5.87 -15.61
N PHE A 186 -9.61 -6.38 -15.40
CA PHE A 186 -8.39 -5.83 -15.98
C PHE A 186 -8.35 -5.97 -17.50
N ALA A 187 -8.77 -7.10 -18.06
CA ALA A 187 -8.86 -7.29 -19.50
C ALA A 187 -9.93 -6.39 -20.13
N ARG A 188 -11.02 -6.12 -19.43
CA ARG A 188 -12.07 -5.17 -19.83
C ARG A 188 -11.58 -3.72 -19.73
N GLU A 189 -10.95 -3.33 -18.65
CA GLU A 189 -10.26 -2.02 -18.54
C GLU A 189 -9.05 -1.94 -19.49
N ARG A 190 -8.56 -3.09 -19.98
CA ARG A 190 -7.59 -3.14 -21.08
C ARG A 190 -8.21 -2.73 -22.41
N ALA A 191 -9.47 -3.11 -22.65
CA ALA A 191 -10.22 -2.87 -23.86
C ALA A 191 -11.03 -1.55 -23.87
N GLU A 192 -11.52 -1.09 -22.71
CA GLU A 192 -12.28 0.14 -22.52
C GLU A 192 -11.32 1.25 -22.08
N SER A 193 -10.95 2.12 -23.03
CA SER A 193 -9.88 3.11 -22.92
C SER A 193 -9.99 4.00 -21.68
N TYR A 194 -9.04 3.86 -20.75
CA TYR A 194 -8.50 5.02 -20.06
C TYR A 194 -7.51 5.71 -20.98
N ASP A 195 -7.70 7.01 -21.21
CA ASP A 195 -6.75 7.87 -21.92
C ASP A 195 -5.51 8.12 -21.03
N PHE A 196 -4.68 7.09 -20.91
CA PHE A 196 -3.33 7.18 -20.38
C PHE A 196 -2.39 6.86 -21.53
N THR A 197 -1.52 7.80 -21.86
CA THR A 197 -0.57 7.72 -22.98
C THR A 197 0.54 6.67 -22.80
N ASP A 198 0.37 5.68 -21.90
CA ASP A 198 1.28 4.53 -21.75
C ASP A 198 0.58 3.32 -21.06
N SER A 199 -0.41 2.75 -21.73
CA SER A 199 -1.44 1.88 -21.13
C SER A 199 -0.95 0.46 -20.73
N ASP A 200 -0.01 -0.15 -21.45
CA ASP A 200 0.32 -1.57 -21.25
C ASP A 200 1.34 -1.81 -20.13
N ALA A 201 2.27 -0.86 -19.91
CA ALA A 201 3.21 -0.91 -18.81
C ALA A 201 2.50 -0.74 -17.45
N ILE A 202 1.60 0.24 -17.33
CA ILE A 202 0.81 0.48 -16.11
C ILE A 202 -0.07 -0.74 -15.80
N LYS A 203 -0.76 -1.31 -16.81
CA LYS A 203 -1.57 -2.52 -16.62
C LYS A 203 -0.74 -3.71 -16.13
N THR A 204 0.45 -3.90 -16.71
CA THR A 204 1.38 -4.96 -16.32
C THR A 204 1.91 -4.75 -14.91
N ALA A 205 2.27 -3.52 -14.54
CA ALA A 205 2.73 -3.18 -13.20
C ALA A 205 1.63 -3.37 -12.16
N VAL A 206 0.42 -2.89 -12.43
CA VAL A 206 -0.75 -3.05 -11.56
C VAL A 206 -1.09 -4.53 -11.36
N PHE A 207 -1.12 -5.32 -12.43
CA PHE A 207 -1.33 -6.77 -12.33
C PHE A 207 -0.17 -7.45 -11.58
N GLY A 208 1.08 -7.05 -11.84
CA GLY A 208 2.27 -7.54 -11.14
C GLY A 208 2.29 -7.21 -9.64
N ILE A 209 1.78 -6.04 -9.24
CA ILE A 209 1.64 -5.64 -7.83
C ILE A 209 0.64 -6.55 -7.14
N LEU A 210 -0.54 -6.73 -7.75
CA LEU A 210 -1.63 -7.52 -7.18
C LEU A 210 -1.37 -9.03 -7.20
N THR A 211 -0.66 -9.54 -8.20
CA THR A 211 -0.28 -10.98 -8.28
C THR A 211 0.87 -11.34 -7.35
N LYS A 212 1.83 -10.43 -7.14
CA LYS A 212 2.92 -10.64 -6.17
C LYS A 212 2.38 -10.80 -4.73
N THR A 213 1.30 -10.10 -4.37
CA THR A 213 0.57 -10.29 -3.09
C THR A 213 0.09 -11.72 -2.87
N ILE A 214 -0.34 -12.38 -3.95
CA ILE A 214 -0.90 -13.73 -3.91
C ILE A 214 0.23 -14.74 -3.67
N LEU A 215 1.35 -14.59 -4.39
CA LEU A 215 2.52 -15.48 -4.29
C LEU A 215 3.27 -15.32 -2.96
N GLU A 216 3.38 -14.11 -2.41
CA GLU A 216 4.06 -13.88 -1.13
C GLU A 216 3.23 -14.37 0.06
N LYS A 217 1.89 -14.27 0.01
CA LYS A 217 1.01 -14.91 0.99
C LYS A 217 1.14 -16.44 0.97
N GLU A 218 1.28 -17.05 -0.20
CA GLU A 218 1.50 -18.50 -0.32
C GLU A 218 2.84 -18.95 0.29
N LEU A 219 3.90 -18.16 0.14
CA LEU A 219 5.19 -18.48 0.74
C LEU A 219 5.15 -18.35 2.26
N GLU A 220 4.41 -17.38 2.78
CA GLU A 220 4.24 -17.19 4.22
C GLU A 220 3.35 -18.26 4.85
N GLU A 221 2.20 -18.57 4.25
CA GLU A 221 1.30 -19.62 4.74
C GLU A 221 1.97 -21.00 4.71
N LYS A 222 2.82 -21.26 3.71
CA LYS A 222 3.67 -22.47 3.67
C LYS A 222 4.77 -22.46 4.72
N ARG A 223 5.36 -21.30 5.05
CA ARG A 223 6.35 -21.17 6.12
C ARG A 223 5.74 -21.45 7.50
N ILE A 224 4.61 -20.82 7.81
CA ILE A 224 3.88 -21.01 9.07
C ILE A 224 3.40 -22.47 9.20
N GLY A 225 2.86 -23.06 8.12
CA GLY A 225 2.44 -24.46 8.13
C GLY A 225 3.60 -25.44 8.34
N ASN A 226 4.79 -25.14 7.81
CA ASN A 226 5.99 -25.97 8.00
C ASN A 226 6.55 -25.85 9.43
N GLU A 227 6.53 -24.64 10.02
CA GLU A 227 6.96 -24.40 11.41
C GLU A 227 6.04 -25.10 12.42
N GLU A 228 4.71 -25.08 12.21
CA GLU A 228 3.74 -25.78 13.04
C GLU A 228 3.84 -27.31 12.93
N SER A 229 4.22 -27.86 11.76
CA SER A 229 4.51 -29.29 11.62
C SER A 229 5.83 -29.70 12.27
N SER A 230 6.87 -28.87 12.20
CA SER A 230 8.16 -29.18 12.83
C SER A 230 8.13 -29.16 14.36
N ASN A 231 7.20 -28.43 14.97
CA ASN A 231 7.01 -28.40 16.42
C ASN A 231 6.12 -29.54 16.96
N LYS A 232 5.50 -30.36 16.10
CA LYS A 232 4.69 -31.51 16.52
C LYS A 232 5.45 -32.84 16.53
N ASP A 233 6.60 -32.90 15.85
CA ASP A 233 7.42 -34.12 15.75
C ASP A 233 8.48 -34.23 16.87
N GLY A 234 8.42 -33.38 17.90
CA GLY A 234 9.45 -33.25 18.94
C GLY A 234 9.10 -33.72 20.34
N ASP A 235 7.90 -34.27 20.61
CA ASP A 235 7.42 -34.50 21.99
C ASP A 235 6.87 -35.92 22.26
N ASP A 236 7.24 -36.92 21.45
CA ASP A 236 6.88 -38.33 21.68
C ASP A 236 8.14 -39.20 21.83
N SER A 237 8.95 -38.96 22.86
CA SER A 237 9.82 -40.00 23.43
C SER A 237 10.29 -39.64 24.84
N ASP A 238 9.49 -39.99 25.84
CA ASP A 238 10.04 -40.45 27.13
C ASP A 238 9.12 -41.57 27.63
N GLY A 239 9.54 -42.80 27.31
CA GLY A 239 8.91 -44.01 27.79
C GLY A 239 9.22 -44.23 29.27
N ASP A 240 8.16 -44.50 30.02
CA ASP A 240 8.18 -44.92 31.41
C ASP A 240 9.13 -46.10 31.65
N ASN A 241 10.09 -45.92 32.55
CA ASN A 241 10.78 -47.02 33.23
C ASN A 241 10.68 -46.77 34.74
N TYR A 242 9.63 -47.32 35.34
CA TYR A 242 9.58 -47.60 36.77
C TYR A 242 9.89 -49.08 36.95
N ASP A 243 11.13 -49.38 37.35
CA ASP A 243 11.50 -50.69 37.89
C ASP A 243 11.19 -50.70 39.40
N ASP A 244 10.22 -51.51 39.79
CA ASP A 244 10.04 -52.05 41.15
C ASP A 244 10.91 -53.31 41.28
N ASP A 245 11.91 -53.26 42.18
CA ASP A 245 12.34 -54.31 43.15
C ASP A 245 13.77 -54.04 43.68
#